data_AF-A0A2V9RCY5-F1
#
_entry.id   AF-A0A2V9RCY5-F1
#
_cell.length_a   1.000
_cell.length_b   1.000
_cell.length_c   1.000
_cell.angle_alpha   90.00
_cell.angle_beta   90.00
_cell.angle_gamma   90.00
#
_symmetry.space_group_name_H-M   'P 1'
#
loop_
_entity.id
_entity.type
_entity.pdbx_description
1 polymer ?
#
loop_
_entity_poly.entity_id
_entity_poly.type
_entity_poly.pdbx_seq_one_letter_code
_entity_poly.pdbx_strand_id
1 'polypeptide(L)'
;MKKFGQRMVDDHSKANDQLKQLASSKGIDVPSELNAKDKATKERLSKLSGEQFDRAYMQDMVKDHTKDVSEFQHESKSGKDSEIKNFASQTLPTLQEHLTQAKTVASKNQSKSPSTQAQK
;
A
#
# COMPACT_ATOMS: atom_id res chain seq x y z
N MET A 1 -2.65 -13.73 3.40
CA MET A 1 -1.84 -13.34 2.23
C MET A 1 -2.64 -13.28 0.95
N LYS A 2 -3.04 -14.40 0.33
CA LYS A 2 -3.79 -14.36 -0.96
C LYS A 2 -5.04 -13.47 -0.95
N LYS A 3 -5.92 -13.59 0.06
CA LYS A 3 -7.10 -12.72 0.20
C LYS A 3 -6.77 -11.24 0.39
N PHE A 4 -5.71 -10.94 1.15
CA PHE A 4 -5.23 -9.57 1.35
C PHE A 4 -4.70 -9.00 0.02
N GLY A 5 -3.87 -9.75 -0.69
CA GLY A 5 -3.34 -9.35 -2.00
C GLY A 5 -4.44 -9.12 -3.03
N GLN A 6 -5.46 -9.99 -3.09
CA GLN A 6 -6.60 -9.79 -3.98
C GLN A 6 -7.34 -8.47 -3.67
N ARG A 7 -7.60 -8.20 -2.39
CA ARG A 7 -8.21 -6.93 -1.96
C ARG A 7 -7.36 -5.72 -2.40
N MET A 8 -6.04 -5.78 -2.23
CA MET A 8 -5.16 -4.70 -2.68
C MET A 8 -5.33 -4.45 -4.18
N VAL A 9 -5.34 -5.52 -4.99
CA VAL A 9 -5.51 -5.41 -6.45
C VAL A 9 -6.86 -4.78 -6.79
N ASP A 10 -7.95 -5.28 -6.20
CA ASP A 10 -9.30 -4.82 -6.54
C ASP A 10 -9.49 -3.33 -6.19
N ASP A 11 -9.15 -2.96 -4.95
CA ASP A 11 -9.37 -1.60 -4.45
C ASP A 11 -8.42 -0.59 -5.11
N HIS A 12 -7.13 -0.91 -5.26
CA HIS A 12 -6.18 0.00 -5.92
C HIS A 12 -6.43 0.11 -7.42
N SER A 13 -6.87 -0.95 -8.10
CA SER A 13 -7.21 -0.85 -9.53
C SER A 13 -8.35 0.14 -9.75
N LYS A 14 -9.41 0.04 -8.94
CA LYS A 14 -10.53 0.98 -8.96
C LYS A 14 -10.07 2.42 -8.67
N ALA A 15 -9.28 2.62 -7.61
CA ALA A 15 -8.78 3.95 -7.25
C ALA A 15 -7.88 4.54 -8.35
N ASN A 16 -7.02 3.71 -8.97
CA ASN A 16 -6.15 4.13 -10.06
C ASN A 16 -6.93 4.51 -11.32
N ASP A 17 -8.00 3.79 -11.66
CA ASP A 17 -8.83 4.13 -12.80
C ASP A 17 -9.55 5.47 -12.59
N GLN A 18 -10.07 5.71 -11.39
CA GLN A 18 -10.65 7.00 -11.00
C GLN A 18 -9.61 8.13 -11.06
N LEU A 19 -8.41 7.90 -10.54
CA LEU A 19 -7.33 8.89 -10.55
C LEU A 19 -6.85 9.21 -11.98
N LYS A 20 -6.73 8.21 -12.86
CA LYS A 20 -6.36 8.42 -14.27
C LYS A 20 -7.39 9.26 -15.01
N GLN A 21 -8.68 9.03 -14.76
CA GLN A 21 -9.75 9.85 -15.34
C GLN A 21 -9.65 11.31 -14.88
N LEU A 22 -9.42 11.52 -13.58
CA LEU A 22 -9.27 12.85 -13.00
C LEU A 22 -8.01 13.57 -13.49
N ALA A 23 -6.90 12.85 -13.63
CA ALA A 23 -5.68 13.40 -14.20
C ALA A 23 -5.88 13.80 -15.67
N SER A 24 -6.54 12.94 -16.45
CA SER A 24 -6.84 13.19 -17.86
C SER A 24 -7.75 14.42 -18.05
N SER A 25 -8.80 14.58 -17.23
CA SER A 25 -9.68 15.75 -17.30
C SER A 25 -8.98 17.06 -16.97
N LYS A 26 -7.85 16.99 -16.24
CA LYS A 26 -7.01 18.13 -15.87
C LYS A 26 -5.80 18.32 -16.78
N GLY A 27 -5.61 17.47 -17.80
CA GLY A 27 -4.44 17.51 -18.68
C GLY A 27 -3.12 17.18 -17.95
N ILE A 28 -3.19 16.38 -16.89
CA ILE A 28 -2.03 15.94 -16.11
C ILE A 28 -1.56 14.59 -16.64
N ASP A 29 -0.30 14.53 -17.07
CA ASP A 29 0.33 13.27 -17.47
C ASP A 29 0.72 12.45 -16.24
N VAL A 30 0.28 11.20 -16.21
CA VAL A 30 0.61 10.24 -15.15
C VAL A 30 1.72 9.32 -15.64
N PRO A 31 2.83 9.16 -14.89
CA PRO A 31 3.88 8.20 -15.24
C PRO A 31 3.33 6.77 -15.38
N SER A 32 3.71 6.09 -16.47
CA SER A 32 3.34 4.69 -16.71
C SER A 32 4.36 3.70 -16.13
N GLU A 33 5.53 4.17 -15.71
CA GLU A 33 6.59 3.35 -15.17
C GLU A 33 6.75 3.51 -13.66
N LEU A 34 7.16 2.42 -13.01
CA LEU A 34 7.64 2.45 -11.64
C LEU A 34 8.92 3.29 -11.52
N ASN A 35 9.02 4.07 -10.45
CA ASN A 35 10.27 4.73 -10.10
C ASN A 35 11.33 3.70 -9.63
N ALA A 36 12.58 4.16 -9.47
CA ALA A 36 13.70 3.29 -9.11
C ALA A 36 13.52 2.55 -7.77
N LYS A 37 12.92 3.22 -6.77
CA LYS A 37 12.67 2.61 -5.45
C LYS A 37 11.66 1.47 -5.56
N ASP A 38 10.58 1.68 -6.30
CA ASP A 38 9.52 0.67 -6.44
C ASP A 38 9.97 -0.50 -7.32
N LYS A 39 10.78 -0.23 -8.36
CA LYS A 39 11.48 -1.28 -9.14
C LYS A 39 12.36 -2.15 -8.24
N ALA A 40 13.16 -1.55 -7.35
CA ALA A 40 14.02 -2.28 -6.42
C ALA A 40 13.22 -3.09 -5.39
N THR A 41 12.13 -2.55 -4.85
CA THR A 41 11.23 -3.28 -3.94
C THR A 41 10.62 -4.50 -4.63
N LYS A 42 10.10 -4.33 -5.86
CA LYS A 42 9.56 -5.44 -6.66
C LYS A 42 10.61 -6.52 -6.91
N GLU A 43 11.82 -6.13 -7.30
CA GLU A 43 12.91 -7.07 -7.55
C GLU A 43 13.27 -7.86 -6.27
N ARG A 44 13.47 -7.16 -5.15
CA ARG A 44 13.78 -7.82 -3.87
C ARG A 44 12.69 -8.83 -3.48
N LEU A 45 11.43 -8.44 -3.57
CA LEU A 45 10.30 -9.32 -3.22
C LEU A 45 10.22 -10.53 -4.16
N SER A 46 10.51 -10.38 -5.45
CA SER A 46 10.46 -11.48 -6.42
C SER A 46 11.48 -12.60 -6.14
N LYS A 47 12.54 -12.31 -5.38
CA LYS A 47 13.57 -13.26 -4.97
C LYS A 47 13.20 -14.04 -3.70
N LEU A 48 12.09 -13.69 -3.04
CA LEU A 48 11.62 -14.32 -1.82
C LEU A 48 10.47 -15.30 -2.12
N SER A 49 10.27 -16.25 -1.23
CA SER A 49 9.17 -17.22 -1.33
C SER A 49 8.62 -17.58 0.04
N GLY A 50 7.42 -18.18 0.06
CA GLY A 50 6.75 -18.65 1.28
C GLY A 50 6.71 -17.59 2.39
N GLU A 51 7.05 -17.98 3.61
CA GLU A 51 6.98 -17.08 4.76
C GLU A 51 7.95 -15.90 4.70
N GLN A 52 9.10 -16.05 4.03
CA GLN A 52 10.05 -14.95 3.86
C GLN A 52 9.44 -13.85 3.00
N PHE A 53 8.77 -14.23 1.91
CA PHE A 53 7.99 -13.31 1.09
C PHE A 53 6.88 -12.67 1.91
N ASP A 54 6.08 -13.47 2.62
CA ASP A 54 4.94 -12.97 3.39
C ASP A 54 5.36 -11.94 4.45
N ARG A 55 6.45 -12.19 5.18
CA ARG A 55 6.98 -11.24 6.17
C ARG A 55 7.47 -9.95 5.52
N ALA A 56 8.30 -10.05 4.48
CA ALA A 56 8.86 -8.89 3.80
C ALA A 56 7.77 -8.04 3.16
N TYR A 57 6.83 -8.66 2.45
CA TYR A 57 5.71 -7.98 1.82
C TYR A 57 4.85 -7.25 2.85
N MET A 58 4.53 -7.88 3.99
CA MET A 58 3.71 -7.21 5.00
C MET A 58 4.42 -6.05 5.70
N GLN A 59 5.74 -6.12 5.88
CA GLN A 59 6.52 -4.99 6.39
C GLN A 59 6.47 -3.80 5.43
N ASP A 60 6.64 -4.04 4.13
CA ASP A 60 6.52 -3.00 3.11
C ASP A 60 5.11 -2.42 3.07
N MET A 61 4.07 -3.27 3.08
CA MET A 61 2.67 -2.80 3.08
C MET A 61 2.32 -1.93 4.29
N VAL A 62 2.80 -2.27 5.49
CA VAL A 62 2.60 -1.42 6.67
C VAL A 62 3.29 -0.07 6.50
N LYS A 63 4.53 -0.06 6.00
CA LYS A 63 5.30 1.17 5.78
C LYS A 63 4.64 2.06 4.74
N ASP A 64 4.32 1.51 3.57
CA ASP A 64 3.77 2.27 2.45
C ASP A 64 2.36 2.77 2.78
N HIS A 65 1.47 1.93 3.31
CA HIS A 65 0.13 2.39 3.68
C HIS A 65 0.11 3.39 4.84
N THR A 66 1.12 3.38 5.73
CA THR A 66 1.25 4.43 6.76
C THR A 66 1.54 5.78 6.09
N LYS A 67 2.41 5.79 5.08
CA LYS A 67 2.72 6.99 4.29
C LYS A 67 1.49 7.44 3.48
N ASP A 68 0.85 6.52 2.77
CA ASP A 68 -0.29 6.82 1.92
C ASP A 68 -1.47 7.37 2.73
N VAL A 69 -1.78 6.78 3.89
CA VAL A 69 -2.81 7.32 4.80
C VAL A 69 -2.45 8.75 5.23
N SER A 70 -1.19 9.03 5.54
CA SER A 70 -0.76 10.38 5.91
C SER A 70 -0.91 11.37 4.74
N GLU A 71 -0.53 10.96 3.52
CA GLU A 71 -0.61 11.80 2.32
C GLU A 71 -2.06 12.08 1.92
N PHE A 72 -2.91 11.05 1.89
CA PHE A 72 -4.33 11.20 1.60
C PHE A 72 -5.06 11.97 2.71
N GLN A 73 -4.66 11.82 3.97
CA GLN A 73 -5.20 12.61 5.06
C GLN A 73 -4.81 14.10 4.95
N HIS A 74 -3.58 14.39 4.51
CA HIS A 74 -3.15 15.75 4.26
C HIS A 74 -3.91 16.35 3.07
N GLU A 75 -3.95 15.65 1.94
CA GLU A 75 -4.62 16.14 0.73
C GLU A 75 -6.12 16.37 0.96
N SER A 76 -6.81 15.43 1.62
CA SER A 76 -8.25 15.60 1.96
C SER A 76 -8.54 16.85 2.79
N LYS A 77 -7.65 17.21 3.72
CA LYS A 77 -7.83 18.37 4.61
C LYS A 77 -7.36 19.67 3.96
N SER A 78 -6.14 19.64 3.43
CA SER A 78 -5.34 20.83 3.11
C SER A 78 -5.06 21.00 1.62
N GLY A 79 -5.49 20.06 0.78
CA GLY A 79 -5.39 20.17 -0.67
C GLY A 79 -6.07 21.43 -1.21
N LYS A 80 -5.63 21.87 -2.39
CA LYS A 80 -6.13 23.09 -3.06
C LYS A 80 -7.15 22.78 -4.14
N ASP A 81 -6.94 21.70 -4.89
CA ASP A 81 -7.84 21.28 -5.95
C ASP A 81 -9.01 20.49 -5.38
N SER A 82 -10.22 21.01 -5.51
CA SER A 82 -11.41 20.43 -4.87
C SER A 82 -11.71 19.00 -5.30
N GLU A 83 -11.40 18.63 -6.55
CA GLU A 83 -11.65 17.28 -7.06
C GLU A 83 -10.60 16.30 -6.53
N ILE A 84 -9.34 16.72 -6.45
CA ILE A 84 -8.26 15.92 -5.85
C ILE A 84 -8.49 15.73 -4.35
N LYS A 85 -8.91 16.78 -3.63
CA LYS A 85 -9.33 16.68 -2.23
C LYS A 85 -10.45 15.66 -2.03
N ASN A 86 -11.46 15.70 -2.90
CA ASN A 86 -12.59 14.79 -2.81
C ASN A 86 -12.15 13.34 -3.08
N PHE A 87 -11.35 13.11 -4.13
CA PHE A 87 -10.74 11.81 -4.41
C PHE A 87 -9.96 11.27 -3.19
N ALA A 88 -9.10 12.12 -2.60
CA ALA A 88 -8.34 11.74 -1.41
C ALA A 88 -9.25 11.39 -0.22
N SER A 89 -10.30 12.19 0.00
CA SER A 89 -11.28 11.97 1.09
C SER A 89 -12.06 10.67 0.92
N GLN A 90 -12.47 10.34 -0.31
CA GLN A 90 -13.23 9.12 -0.61
C GLN A 90 -12.37 7.85 -0.55
N THR A 91 -11.08 7.97 -0.84
CA THR A 91 -10.15 6.82 -0.86
C THR A 91 -9.56 6.53 0.52
N LEU A 92 -9.41 7.56 1.37
CA LEU A 92 -8.77 7.47 2.68
C LEU A 92 -9.30 6.34 3.59
N PRO A 93 -10.62 6.10 3.74
CA PRO A 93 -11.12 5.02 4.59
C PRO A 93 -10.61 3.63 4.17
N THR A 94 -10.53 3.39 2.86
CA THR A 94 -10.02 2.13 2.31
C THR A 94 -8.54 1.94 2.65
N LEU A 95 -7.72 2.98 2.51
CA LEU A 95 -6.30 2.94 2.88
C LEU A 95 -6.09 2.72 4.38
N GLN A 96 -6.93 3.32 5.23
CA GLN A 96 -6.91 3.09 6.68
C GLN A 96 -7.24 1.64 7.02
N GLU A 97 -8.21 1.04 6.31
CA GLU A 97 -8.54 -0.36 6.48
C GLU A 97 -7.41 -1.28 6.00
N HIS A 98 -6.82 -1.00 4.83
CA HIS A 98 -5.67 -1.74 4.31
C HIS A 98 -4.50 -1.71 5.30
N LEU A 99 -4.19 -0.54 5.87
CA LEU A 99 -3.16 -0.41 6.90
C LEU A 99 -3.46 -1.26 8.14
N THR A 100 -4.71 -1.25 8.59
CA THR A 100 -5.16 -2.03 9.76
C THR A 100 -5.03 -3.53 9.50
N GLN A 101 -5.46 -3.99 8.33
CA GLN A 101 -5.31 -5.37 7.89
C GLN A 101 -3.82 -5.74 7.77
N ALA A 102 -3.01 -4.83 7.24
CA ALA A 102 -1.58 -5.06 7.07
C ALA A 102 -0.85 -5.25 8.40
N LYS A 103 -1.11 -4.38 9.37
CA LYS A 103 -0.60 -4.49 10.74
C LYS A 103 -1.04 -5.81 11.39
N THR A 104 -2.31 -6.17 11.24
CA THR A 104 -2.87 -7.41 11.80
C THR A 104 -2.16 -8.66 11.25
N VAL A 105 -1.92 -8.72 9.93
CA VAL A 105 -1.24 -9.85 9.31
C VAL A 105 0.25 -9.86 9.68
N ALA A 106 0.91 -8.70 9.71
CA ALA A 106 2.31 -8.60 10.12
C ALA A 106 2.53 -9.11 11.55
N SER A 107 1.68 -8.72 12.50
CA SER A 107 1.76 -9.21 13.89
C SER A 107 1.53 -10.72 14.00
N LYS A 108 0.59 -11.28 13.23
CA LYS A 108 0.36 -12.73 13.17
C LYS A 108 1.54 -13.50 12.57
N ASN A 109 2.29 -12.89 11.65
CA ASN A 109 3.47 -13.50 11.07
C ASN A 109 4.68 -13.47 12.04
N GLN A 110 4.73 -12.50 12.95
CA GLN A 110 5.75 -12.43 14.01
C GLN A 110 5.52 -13.48 15.10
N SER A 111 4.28 -13.71 15.53
CA SER A 111 3.95 -14.70 16.57
C SER A 111 4.09 -16.17 16.14
N LYS A 112 4.23 -16.44 14.84
CA LYS A 112 4.46 -17.78 14.28
C LYS A 112 5.92 -18.14 14.04
N SER A 113 6.85 -17.21 14.26
CA SER A 113 8.28 -17.52 14.16
C SER A 113 8.71 -18.26 15.43
N PRO A 114 9.35 -19.44 15.36
CA PRO A 114 9.87 -20.08 16.56
C PRO A 114 10.93 -19.16 17.16
N SER A 115 10.70 -18.74 18.40
CA SER A 115 11.71 -18.13 19.24
C SER A 115 12.92 -19.06 19.26
N THR A 116 13.97 -18.69 18.51
CA THR A 116 15.22 -19.42 18.57
C THR A 116 15.81 -19.17 19.95
N GLN A 117 15.68 -20.18 20.80
CA GLN A 117 16.35 -20.29 22.09
C GLN A 117 17.85 -20.17 21.82
N ALA A 118 18.45 -19.03 22.21
CA ALA A 118 19.90 -18.94 22.33
C ALA A 118 20.30 -19.73 23.57
N GLN A 119 20.84 -20.92 23.33
CA GLN A 119 21.50 -21.76 24.33
C GLN A 119 22.66 -20.99 24.95
N LYS A 120 22.72 -21.00 26.28
CA LYS A 120 23.96 -20.90 27.05
C LYS A 120 24.23 -22.26 27.67
#